data_AF-A0A212PXD6-F1
#
_entry.id   AF-A0A212PXD6-F1
#
_cell.length_a   1.000
_cell.length_b   1.000
_cell.length_c   1.000
_cell.angle_alpha   90.00
_cell.angle_beta   90.00
_cell.angle_gamma   90.00
#
_symmetry.space_group_name_H-M   'P 1'
#
loop_
_entity.id
_entity.type
_entity.pdbx_description
1 polymer ?
#
loop_
_entity_poly.entity_id
_entity_poly.type
_entity_poly.pdbx_seq_one_letter_code
_entity_poly.pdbx_strand_id
1 'polypeptide(L)' 'MLQSTKVTKPASSRPGMIWKDALTMLCRQLQADGLTRERATELSESAIIACALQYEPRDVDEALRLALDTAKTC' A
#
# COMPACT_ATOMS: atom_id res chain seq x y z
N MET A 1 37.99 -22.22 -12.02
CA MET A 1 36.62 -21.89 -12.45
C MET A 1 35.72 -21.91 -11.22
N LEU A 2 35.31 -20.75 -10.72
CA LEU A 2 34.38 -20.66 -9.59
C LEU A 2 33.08 -20.08 -10.14
N GLN A 3 32.05 -20.93 -10.24
CA GLN A 3 30.71 -20.52 -10.62
C GLN A 3 30.09 -19.81 -9.41
N SER A 4 30.01 -18.48 -9.47
CA SER A 4 29.25 -17.68 -8.53
C SER A 4 27.77 -18.07 -8.61
N THR A 5 27.30 -18.77 -7.60
CA THR A 5 25.87 -19.02 -7.38
C THR A 5 25.18 -17.68 -7.21
N LYS A 6 24.46 -17.25 -8.24
CA LYS A 6 23.57 -16.11 -8.23
C LYS A 6 22.47 -16.40 -7.20
N VAL A 7 22.63 -15.86 -5.99
CA VAL A 7 21.58 -15.89 -4.97
C VAL A 7 20.42 -15.05 -5.51
N THR A 8 19.45 -15.71 -6.13
CA THR A 8 18.19 -15.10 -6.49
C THR A 8 17.45 -14.82 -5.19
N LYS A 9 17.62 -13.59 -4.65
CA LYS A 9 16.75 -13.07 -3.59
C LYS A 9 15.30 -13.34 -4.05
N PRO A 10 14.43 -13.95 -3.22
CA PRO A 10 13.02 -14.00 -3.55
C PRO A 10 12.58 -12.56 -3.81
N ALA A 11 11.69 -12.34 -4.78
CA ALA A 11 11.15 -11.02 -5.09
C ALA A 11 10.42 -10.50 -3.86
N SER A 12 11.16 -9.89 -2.92
CA SER A 12 10.63 -9.08 -1.86
C SER A 12 9.89 -7.97 -2.58
N SER A 13 8.56 -8.03 -2.58
CA SER A 13 7.70 -6.97 -3.10
C SER A 13 8.29 -5.67 -2.62
N ARG A 14 8.84 -4.88 -3.55
CA ARG A 14 9.53 -3.64 -3.19
C ARG A 14 8.52 -2.83 -2.36
N PRO A 15 8.88 -2.20 -1.23
CA PRO A 15 7.92 -1.47 -0.40
C PRO A 15 7.03 -0.50 -1.20
N GLY A 16 7.56 0.11 -2.26
CA GLY A 16 6.76 0.93 -3.19
C GLY A 16 5.67 0.18 -3.97
N MET A 17 5.84 -1.11 -4.28
CA MET A 17 4.79 -1.96 -4.87
C MET A 17 3.70 -2.28 -3.84
N ILE A 18 4.08 -2.55 -2.59
CA ILE A 18 3.13 -2.83 -1.50
C ILE A 18 2.18 -1.64 -1.32
N TRP A 19 2.73 -0.42 -1.21
CA TRP A 19 1.91 0.79 -1.06
C TRP A 19 1.07 1.11 -2.31
N LYS A 20 1.58 0.85 -3.51
CA LYS A 20 0.83 1.07 -4.76
C LYS A 20 -0.38 0.13 -4.88
N ASP A 21 -0.20 -1.13 -4.52
CA ASP A 21 -1.29 -2.11 -4.57
C ASP A 21 -2.33 -1.79 -3.49
N ALA A 22 -1.89 -1.45 -2.28
CA ALA A 22 -2.75 -1.00 -1.19
C ALA A 22 -3.55 0.27 -1.55
N LEU A 23 -2.93 1.25 -2.23
CA LEU A 23 -3.61 2.46 -2.71
C LEU A 23 -4.78 2.10 -3.65
N THR A 24 -4.55 1.20 -4.59
CA THR A 24 -5.58 0.77 -5.56
C THR A 24 -6.74 0.08 -4.84
N MET A 25 -6.45 -0.78 -3.88
CA MET A 25 -7.45 -1.49 -3.09
C MET A 25 -8.25 -0.53 -2.19
N LEU A 26 -7.56 0.39 -1.51
CA LEU A 26 -8.18 1.40 -0.65
C LEU A 26 -9.14 2.30 -1.43
N CYS A 27 -8.69 2.82 -2.58
CA CYS A 27 -9.52 3.67 -3.43
C CYS A 27 -10.81 2.95 -3.90
N ARG A 28 -10.73 1.66 -4.22
CA ARG A 28 -11.90 0.84 -4.57
C ARG A 28 -12.82 0.59 -3.38
N GLN A 29 -12.26 0.30 -2.22
CA GLN A 29 -13.04 0.09 -1.00
C GLN A 29 -13.82 1.35 -0.63
N LEU A 30 -13.17 2.52 -0.64
CA LEU A 30 -13.82 3.79 -0.33
C LEU A 30 -14.94 4.13 -1.33
N GLN A 31 -14.76 3.83 -2.62
CA GLN A 31 -15.83 3.96 -3.62
C GLN A 31 -17.00 3.00 -3.34
N ALA A 32 -16.72 1.76 -2.94
CA ALA A 32 -17.74 0.79 -2.55
C ALA A 32 -18.50 1.23 -1.29
N ASP A 33 -17.84 1.96 -0.39
CA ASP A 33 -18.43 2.56 0.80
C ASP A 33 -19.22 3.84 0.51
N GLY A 34 -19.31 4.25 -0.77
CA GLY A 34 -20.18 5.34 -1.24
C GLY A 34 -19.47 6.67 -1.50
N LEU A 35 -18.14 6.73 -1.42
CA LEU A 35 -17.41 7.95 -1.78
C LEU A 35 -17.41 8.14 -3.30
N THR A 36 -17.43 9.41 -3.73
CA THR A 36 -17.16 9.73 -5.13
C THR A 36 -15.73 9.31 -5.50
N ARG A 37 -15.50 9.00 -6.77
CA ARG A 37 -14.18 8.60 -7.26
C ARG A 37 -13.09 9.61 -6.89
N GLU A 38 -13.38 10.89 -7.05
CA GLU A 38 -12.44 11.98 -6.72
C GLU A 38 -12.12 11.96 -5.23
N ARG A 39 -13.15 11.91 -4.36
CA ARG A 39 -12.95 11.92 -2.92
C ARG A 39 -12.23 10.68 -2.40
N ALA A 40 -12.57 9.51 -2.95
CA ALA A 40 -11.89 8.26 -2.64
C ALA A 40 -10.41 8.29 -3.04
N THR A 41 -10.10 8.90 -4.20
CA THR A 41 -8.72 9.05 -4.68
C THR A 41 -7.92 9.93 -3.73
N GLU A 42 -8.38 11.15 -3.46
CA GLU A 42 -7.70 12.09 -2.55
C GLU A 42 -7.45 11.50 -1.16
N LEU A 43 -8.48 10.86 -0.58
CA LEU A 43 -8.39 10.27 0.75
C LEU A 43 -7.43 9.08 0.76
N SER A 44 -7.49 8.23 -0.26
CA SER A 44 -6.59 7.08 -0.36
C SER A 44 -5.13 7.47 -0.53
N GLU A 45 -4.82 8.48 -1.35
CA GLU A 45 -3.47 8.99 -1.53
C GLU A 45 -2.93 9.61 -0.23
N SER A 46 -3.76 10.44 0.43
CA SER A 46 -3.40 11.08 1.69
C SER A 46 -3.11 10.05 2.80
N ALA A 47 -3.97 9.04 2.94
CA ALA A 47 -3.81 7.98 3.92
C ALA A 47 -2.55 7.13 3.66
N ILE A 48 -2.28 6.79 2.40
CA ILE A 48 -1.09 6.02 2.02
C ILE A 48 0.18 6.82 2.29
N ILE A 49 0.22 8.11 1.95
CA ILE A 49 1.38 8.98 2.24
C ILE A 49 1.63 9.06 3.75
N ALA A 50 0.58 9.32 4.53
CA ALA A 50 0.69 9.41 5.99
C ALA A 50 1.22 8.11 6.61
N CYS A 51 0.79 6.95 6.10
CA CYS A 51 1.28 5.66 6.56
C CYS A 51 2.71 5.36 6.11
N ALA A 52 3.03 5.62 4.84
CA ALA A 52 4.34 5.31 4.25
C ALA A 52 5.49 6.10 4.89
N LEU A 53 5.19 7.23 5.54
CA LEU A 53 6.16 8.01 6.32
C LEU A 53 6.50 7.38 7.68
N GLN A 54 5.63 6.50 8.21
CA GLN A 54 5.69 6.01 9.59
C GLN A 54 5.89 4.49 9.68
N TYR A 55 5.47 3.76 8.65
CA TYR A 55 5.40 2.31 8.68
C TYR A 55 6.07 1.68 7.46
N GLU A 56 6.70 0.53 7.69
CA GLU A 56 7.22 -0.36 6.63
C GLU A 56 6.43 -1.68 6.66
N PRO A 57 5.31 -1.78 5.92
CA PRO A 57 4.46 -2.96 5.94
C PRO A 57 5.15 -4.15 5.27
N ARG A 58 4.88 -5.36 5.77
CA ARG A 58 5.47 -6.61 5.26
C ARG A 58 4.75 -7.10 4.00
N ASP A 59 3.48 -6.75 3.85
CA ASP A 59 2.62 -7.15 2.75
C ASP A 59 1.52 -6.09 2.47
N VAL A 60 0.77 -6.32 1.39
CA VAL A 60 -0.30 -5.43 0.92
C VAL A 60 -1.46 -5.37 1.90
N ASP A 61 -1.79 -6.46 2.59
CA ASP A 61 -2.91 -6.52 3.53
C ASP A 61 -2.61 -5.67 4.78
N GLU A 62 -1.38 -5.73 5.29
CA GLU A 62 -0.91 -4.88 6.38
C GLU A 62 -0.92 -3.40 5.98
N ALA A 63 -0.42 -3.07 4.79
CA ALA A 63 -0.45 -1.72 4.24
C ALA A 63 -1.88 -1.18 4.10
N LEU A 64 -2.79 -1.98 3.56
CA LEU A 64 -4.20 -1.63 3.39
C LEU A 64 -4.88 -1.42 4.74
N ARG A 65 -4.63 -2.29 5.72
CA ARG A 65 -5.19 -2.14 7.08
C ARG A 65 -4.74 -0.83 7.73
N LEU A 66 -3.45 -0.50 7.66
CA LEU A 66 -2.90 0.76 8.19
C LEU A 66 -3.54 1.98 7.52
N ALA A 67 -3.67 1.95 6.19
CA ALA A 67 -4.23 3.05 5.43
C ALA A 67 -5.75 3.21 5.66
N LEU A 68 -6.49 2.11 5.81
CA LEU A 68 -7.91 2.14 6.19
C LEU A 68 -8.15 2.73 7.57
N ASP A 69 -7.32 2.37 8.55
CA ASP A 69 -7.41 2.91 9.91
C ASP A 69 -7.16 4.43 9.87
N THR A 70 -6.09 4.84 9.18
CA THR A 70 -5.75 6.26 8.99
C THR A 70 -6.90 7.03 8.31
N ALA A 71 -7.46 6.50 7.23
CA ALA A 71 -8.57 7.15 6.49
C ALA A 71 -9.84 7.33 7.33
N LYS A 72 -10.05 6.52 8.38
CA LYS A 72 -11.20 6.64 9.30
C LYS A 72 -10.96 7.61 10.45
N THR A 73 -9.70 7.95 10.71
CA THR A 73 -9.31 8.90 11.77
C THR A 73 -9.18 10.35 11.28
N CYS A 74 -9.23 10.58 9.97
CA CYS A 74 -9.24 11.90 9.33
C CYS A 74 -10.66 12.38 9.03
#